data_AF-A0AAD9G2U2-F1
#
_entry.id   AF-A0AAD9G2U2-F1
#
_cell.length_a   1.000
_cell.length_b   1.000
_cell.length_c   1.000
_cell.angle_alpha   90.00
_cell.angle_beta   90.00
_cell.angle_gamma   90.00
#
_symmetry.space_group_name_H-M   'P 1'
#
loop_
_entity.id
_entity.type
_entity.pdbx_description
1 polymer ?
#
loop_
_entity_poly.entity_id
_entity_poly.type
_entity_poly.pdbx_seq_one_letter_code
_entity_poly.pdbx_strand_id
1 'polypeptide(L)'
;MHHGDHVTATRHKIPPLSTALNEAVSFFQFHHVTANRENLNKPKRLIGWAHPSLISLLRYHGTTIFIDGTFRCVPRGYKQCVIVMVHDRASGLYVPVYYVLSTSRTGDSFWDIIHFVVQGTDQQIEPAEVVCDFESALIQAVQSQFPNAIVIGCLFHWKQALRRAMKRFLLSEEECAIAMSKGVLDMLTVIDHSLVKRCIKWVKLEIRRRCAEAGITYSNVKWRGFWGYFNRIWMEQYDVSVWNVAGLNNELIAHTNNPLERFNRELNNHFPKPRPSTASFVGVIKTISAEYVQRLADIPRGRARRPPREVIQLPKAIEIPEDIGDDSEDEAPAATEQLSDSSSDAGTTEMVL
;
A
#
# COMPACT_ATOMS: atom_id res chain seq x y z
N MET A 1 -57.56 8.87 -1.65
CA MET A 1 -57.11 10.27 -1.49
C MET A 1 -56.86 10.48 0.00
N HIS A 2 -55.71 10.88 0.54
CA HIS A 2 -54.37 11.14 0.03
C HIS A 2 -53.42 10.84 1.22
N HIS A 3 -52.34 10.09 0.98
CA HIS A 3 -51.20 10.01 1.90
C HIS A 3 -50.44 11.34 1.86
N GLY A 4 -50.10 11.88 3.04
CA GLY A 4 -49.22 13.03 3.18
C GLY A 4 -47.86 12.56 3.67
N ASP A 5 -46.88 12.60 2.77
CA ASP A 5 -45.49 12.25 3.02
C ASP A 5 -44.83 13.22 4.00
N HIS A 6 -44.30 12.69 5.11
CA HIS A 6 -43.35 13.41 5.95
C HIS A 6 -41.98 13.44 5.26
N VAL A 7 -41.75 14.48 4.47
CA VAL A 7 -40.41 14.82 3.98
C VAL A 7 -39.61 15.39 5.15
N THR A 8 -38.75 14.59 5.75
CA THR A 8 -37.69 15.05 6.66
C THR A 8 -36.69 15.88 5.85
N ALA A 9 -36.82 17.20 5.94
CA ALA A 9 -35.87 18.14 5.35
C ALA A 9 -34.48 17.97 5.98
N THR A 10 -33.59 17.27 5.27
CA THR A 10 -32.14 17.26 5.56
C THR A 10 -31.59 18.66 5.30
N ARG A 11 -31.46 19.43 6.38
CA ARG A 11 -30.81 20.74 6.39
C ARG A 11 -29.32 20.54 6.05
N HIS A 12 -28.96 20.68 4.79
CA HIS A 12 -27.58 20.72 4.31
C HIS A 12 -26.91 21.99 4.87
N LYS A 13 -26.37 21.90 6.08
CA LYS A 13 -25.34 22.84 6.52
C LYS A 13 -24.11 22.53 5.68
N ILE A 14 -23.78 23.42 4.74
CA ILE A 14 -22.50 23.42 4.05
C ILE A 14 -21.42 23.35 5.14
N PRO A 15 -20.61 22.28 5.21
CA PRO A 15 -19.57 22.19 6.23
C PRO A 15 -18.60 23.37 6.04
N PRO A 16 -18.14 24.03 7.11
CA PRO A 16 -16.99 24.92 6.97
C PRO A 16 -15.85 24.06 6.40
N LEU A 17 -15.19 24.51 5.32
CA LEU A 17 -14.19 23.79 4.49
C LEU A 17 -14.72 23.15 3.18
N SER A 18 -15.89 23.55 2.68
CA SER A 18 -16.52 22.93 1.50
C SER A 18 -15.82 23.21 0.16
N THR A 19 -15.20 24.37 -0.06
CA THR A 19 -14.72 24.77 -1.41
C THR A 19 -13.24 24.45 -1.67
N ALA A 20 -12.84 24.26 -2.92
CA ALA A 20 -11.46 24.23 -3.39
C ALA A 20 -10.80 25.61 -3.25
N LEU A 21 -9.46 25.69 -3.36
CA LEU A 21 -8.76 26.97 -3.30
C LEU A 21 -8.91 27.60 -4.69
N ASN A 22 -9.42 28.84 -4.77
CA ASN A 22 -9.60 29.59 -6.02
C ASN A 22 -10.68 29.09 -7.00
N GLU A 23 -11.57 28.17 -6.60
CA GLU A 23 -12.71 27.73 -7.41
C GLU A 23 -13.98 27.54 -6.57
N ALA A 24 -15.17 27.74 -7.17
CA ALA A 24 -16.48 27.52 -6.54
C ALA A 24 -16.90 26.04 -6.45
N VAL A 25 -15.97 25.10 -6.66
CA VAL A 25 -16.21 23.66 -6.64
C VAL A 25 -15.89 23.06 -5.26
N SER A 26 -16.57 22.00 -4.87
CA SER A 26 -16.40 21.43 -3.53
C SER A 26 -15.14 20.56 -3.43
N PHE A 27 -14.27 20.84 -2.45
CA PHE A 27 -13.11 20.00 -2.11
C PHE A 27 -13.47 18.87 -1.14
N PHE A 28 -14.47 19.11 -0.30
CA PHE A 28 -15.10 18.07 0.51
C PHE A 28 -15.96 17.17 -0.39
N GLN A 29 -15.78 15.86 -0.31
CA GLN A 29 -16.50 14.91 -1.16
C GLN A 29 -17.55 14.13 -0.38
N PHE A 30 -17.19 13.59 0.78
CA PHE A 30 -18.13 12.79 1.57
C PHE A 30 -17.80 12.77 3.06
N HIS A 31 -18.84 12.57 3.87
CA HIS A 31 -18.75 12.22 5.28
C HIS A 31 -19.77 11.13 5.56
N HIS A 32 -19.29 9.98 6.02
CA HIS A 32 -20.12 8.83 6.32
C HIS A 32 -19.89 8.37 7.76
N VAL A 33 -20.99 7.99 8.43
CA VAL A 33 -20.99 7.54 9.82
C VAL A 33 -21.72 6.21 9.87
N THR A 34 -21.02 5.14 10.26
CA THR A 34 -21.61 3.81 10.43
C THR A 34 -21.63 3.42 11.89
N ALA A 35 -22.70 2.70 12.27
CA ALA A 35 -22.80 2.14 13.61
C ALA A 35 -21.63 1.16 13.84
N ASN A 36 -20.98 1.29 14.98
CA ASN A 36 -19.96 0.34 15.39
C ASN A 36 -20.63 -0.77 16.20
N ARG A 37 -20.73 -1.97 15.61
CA ARG A 37 -21.40 -3.13 16.24
C ARG A 37 -20.74 -3.57 17.54
N GLU A 38 -19.44 -3.31 17.72
CA GLU A 38 -18.71 -3.64 18.96
C GLU A 38 -18.91 -2.58 20.05
N ASN A 39 -19.16 -1.33 19.66
CA ASN A 39 -19.38 -0.23 20.60
C ASN A 39 -20.24 0.87 19.97
N LEU A 40 -21.54 0.81 20.22
CA LEU A 40 -22.53 1.74 19.65
C LEU A 40 -22.25 3.21 20.03
N ASN A 41 -21.52 3.46 21.12
CA ASN A 41 -21.14 4.81 21.56
C ASN A 41 -19.91 5.37 20.81
N LYS A 42 -19.25 4.57 19.97
CA LYS A 42 -18.08 4.96 19.17
C LYS A 42 -18.29 4.62 17.69
N PRO A 43 -19.18 5.34 16.99
CA PRO A 43 -19.45 5.09 15.58
C PRO A 43 -18.19 5.22 14.73
N LYS A 44 -18.10 4.42 13.66
CA LYS A 44 -17.04 4.55 12.68
C LYS A 44 -17.33 5.77 11.80
N ARG A 45 -16.32 6.58 11.49
CA ARG A 45 -16.45 7.75 10.62
C ARG A 45 -15.43 7.71 9.50
N LEU A 46 -15.90 8.07 8.32
CA LEU A 46 -15.09 8.31 7.13
C LEU A 46 -15.32 9.73 6.65
N ILE A 47 -14.24 10.47 6.37
CA ILE A 47 -14.33 11.79 5.74
C ILE A 47 -13.33 11.86 4.60
N GLY A 48 -13.81 12.16 3.40
CA GLY A 48 -13.02 12.23 2.18
C GLY A 48 -12.97 13.62 1.57
N TRP A 49 -11.77 14.01 1.17
CA TRP A 49 -11.51 15.23 0.39
C TRP A 49 -10.78 14.87 -0.91
N ALA A 50 -11.12 15.59 -1.97
CA ALA A 50 -10.44 15.54 -3.26
C ALA A 50 -10.73 16.81 -4.05
N HIS A 51 -9.78 17.25 -4.87
CA HIS A 51 -10.02 18.36 -5.79
C HIS A 51 -10.75 17.83 -7.04
N PRO A 52 -11.87 18.42 -7.47
CA PRO A 52 -12.66 17.90 -8.61
C PRO A 52 -11.86 17.72 -9.90
N SER A 53 -10.99 18.67 -10.23
CA SER A 53 -10.08 18.58 -11.38
C SER A 53 -9.05 17.43 -11.30
N LEU A 54 -8.78 16.89 -10.11
CA LEU A 54 -7.90 15.72 -9.93
C LEU A 54 -8.70 14.41 -9.94
N ILE A 55 -9.97 14.42 -9.52
CA ILE A 55 -10.87 13.25 -9.60
C ILE A 55 -10.99 12.76 -11.04
N SER A 56 -11.03 13.68 -12.02
CA SER A 56 -11.10 13.32 -13.44
C SER A 56 -9.96 12.41 -13.91
N LEU A 57 -8.78 12.49 -13.29
CA LEU A 57 -7.65 11.63 -13.62
C LEU A 57 -7.91 10.16 -13.31
N LEU A 58 -8.76 9.85 -12.33
CA LEU A 58 -9.14 8.48 -11.99
C LEU A 58 -10.13 7.88 -13.00
N ARG A 59 -10.77 8.71 -13.82
CA ARG A 59 -11.76 8.28 -14.82
C ARG A 59 -11.14 7.84 -16.14
N TYR A 60 -9.82 8.02 -16.31
CA TYR A 60 -9.13 7.46 -17.46
C TYR A 60 -9.07 5.93 -17.34
N HIS A 61 -9.41 5.23 -18.43
CA HIS A 61 -9.32 3.78 -18.48
C HIS A 61 -7.88 3.30 -18.33
N GLY A 62 -7.71 2.17 -17.63
CA GLY A 62 -6.41 1.50 -17.52
C GLY A 62 -5.37 2.29 -16.74
N THR A 63 -5.82 3.11 -15.77
CA THR A 63 -4.94 3.85 -14.89
C THR A 63 -4.21 2.93 -13.91
N THR A 64 -3.04 3.38 -13.46
CA THR A 64 -2.32 2.79 -12.32
C THR A 64 -2.63 3.62 -11.09
N ILE A 65 -3.25 2.99 -10.09
CA ILE A 65 -3.64 3.61 -8.83
C ILE A 65 -2.74 3.11 -7.71
N PHE A 66 -2.40 3.99 -6.77
CA PHE A 66 -1.62 3.70 -5.57
C PHE A 66 -2.47 4.00 -4.35
N ILE A 67 -2.53 3.07 -3.40
CA ILE A 67 -3.34 3.22 -2.19
C ILE A 67 -2.50 2.86 -0.97
N ASP A 68 -2.41 3.81 -0.04
CA ASP A 68 -1.64 3.63 1.18
C ASP A 68 -2.20 4.47 2.34
N GLY A 69 -2.00 3.97 3.55
CA GLY A 69 -2.39 4.61 4.80
C GLY A 69 -1.24 5.35 5.46
N THR A 70 -1.43 6.62 5.80
CA THR A 70 -0.51 7.38 6.67
C THR A 70 -1.13 7.63 8.04
N PHE A 71 -0.30 7.74 9.07
CA PHE A 71 -0.74 7.74 10.47
C PHE A 71 -0.25 8.94 11.29
N ARG A 72 0.89 9.54 10.94
CA ARG A 72 1.53 10.61 11.72
C ARG A 72 0.78 11.94 11.62
N CYS A 73 0.44 12.35 10.40
CA CYS A 73 -0.31 13.58 10.13
C CYS A 73 -1.84 13.47 10.35
N VAL A 74 -2.32 12.36 10.90
CA VAL A 74 -3.74 12.08 11.07
C VAL A 74 -4.33 12.86 12.25
N PRO A 75 -5.38 13.67 12.09
CA PRO A 75 -5.99 14.41 13.19
C PRO A 75 -6.48 13.53 14.34
N ARG A 76 -6.55 14.13 15.54
CA ARG A 76 -7.08 13.44 16.73
C ARG A 76 -8.51 12.94 16.48
N GLY A 77 -8.78 11.72 16.96
CA GLY A 77 -10.07 11.05 16.77
C GLY A 77 -10.15 10.19 15.51
N TYR A 78 -9.13 10.21 14.64
CA TYR A 78 -8.96 9.31 13.50
C TYR A 78 -7.74 8.39 13.70
N LYS A 79 -7.83 7.17 13.14
CA LYS A 79 -6.78 6.16 13.23
C LYS A 79 -5.81 6.23 12.05
N GLN A 80 -6.31 6.57 10.86
CA GLN A 80 -5.51 6.64 9.63
C GLN A 80 -6.05 7.70 8.65
N CYS A 81 -5.20 8.09 7.70
CA CYS A 81 -5.59 8.74 6.45
C CYS A 81 -5.19 7.82 5.29
N VAL A 82 -6.15 7.34 4.51
CA VAL A 82 -5.88 6.61 3.27
C VAL A 82 -5.76 7.61 2.12
N ILE A 83 -4.68 7.52 1.36
CA ILE A 83 -4.43 8.35 0.19
C ILE A 83 -4.62 7.49 -1.05
N VAL A 84 -5.42 7.98 -2.00
CA VAL A 84 -5.56 7.39 -3.33
C VAL A 84 -4.84 8.30 -4.32
N MET A 85 -3.84 7.76 -4.98
CA MET A 85 -2.98 8.47 -5.91
C MET A 85 -3.04 7.79 -7.28
N VAL A 86 -2.91 8.57 -8.35
CA VAL A 86 -2.88 8.07 -9.73
C VAL A 86 -1.60 8.48 -10.43
N HIS A 87 -1.05 7.60 -11.26
CA HIS A 87 0.01 7.98 -12.20
C HIS A 87 -0.62 8.53 -13.48
N ASP A 88 -0.55 9.85 -13.67
CA ASP A 88 -0.96 10.49 -14.92
C ASP A 88 0.15 10.34 -15.97
N ARG A 89 -0.05 9.44 -16.94
CA ARG A 89 0.95 9.13 -17.98
C ARG A 89 1.29 10.34 -18.86
N ALA A 90 0.33 11.24 -19.06
CA ALA A 90 0.48 12.41 -19.92
C ALA A 90 1.49 13.41 -19.33
N SER A 91 1.32 13.79 -18.06
CA SER A 91 2.27 14.66 -17.36
C SER A 91 3.48 13.90 -16.78
N GLY A 92 3.36 12.59 -16.58
CA GLY A 92 4.31 11.76 -15.83
C GLY A 92 4.31 12.02 -14.32
N LEU A 93 3.27 12.67 -13.78
CA LEU A 93 3.14 12.95 -12.36
C LEU A 93 2.43 11.80 -11.64
N TYR A 94 2.83 11.58 -10.40
CA TYR A 94 2.05 10.83 -9.42
C TYR A 94 1.22 11.82 -8.62
N VAL A 95 -0.09 11.77 -8.78
CA VAL A 95 -1.01 12.80 -8.31
C VAL A 95 -1.85 12.23 -7.16
N PRO A 96 -1.71 12.72 -5.92
CA PRO A 96 -2.62 12.37 -4.84
C PRO A 96 -3.99 12.99 -5.13
N VAL A 97 -5.04 12.16 -5.21
CA VAL A 97 -6.39 12.59 -5.60
C VAL A 97 -7.29 12.66 -4.37
N TYR A 98 -7.42 11.55 -3.64
CA TYR A 98 -8.24 11.48 -2.43
C TYR A 98 -7.39 11.41 -1.17
N TYR A 99 -7.90 12.07 -0.12
CA TYR A 99 -7.44 11.97 1.25
C TYR A 99 -8.63 11.57 2.12
N VAL A 100 -8.60 10.36 2.70
CA VAL A 100 -9.73 9.80 3.44
C VAL A 100 -9.36 9.50 4.87
N LEU A 101 -9.86 10.29 5.81
CA LEU A 101 -9.70 10.04 7.23
C LEU A 101 -10.65 8.94 7.70
N SER A 102 -10.12 7.94 8.39
CA SER A 102 -10.91 6.85 8.97
C SER A 102 -10.63 6.65 10.45
N THR A 103 -11.69 6.40 11.22
CA THR A 103 -11.60 5.99 12.63
C THR A 103 -11.39 4.48 12.80
N SER A 104 -11.33 3.72 11.71
CA SER A 104 -11.17 2.27 11.67
C SER A 104 -10.10 1.85 10.66
N ARG A 105 -9.59 0.62 10.81
CA ARG A 105 -8.64 -0.04 9.91
C ARG A 105 -9.09 -1.47 9.62
N THR A 106 -10.41 -1.68 9.59
CA THR A 106 -11.04 -2.98 9.36
C THR A 106 -11.27 -3.18 7.87
N GLY A 107 -11.45 -4.43 7.43
CA GLY A 107 -11.83 -4.76 6.04
C GLY A 107 -13.02 -3.92 5.56
N ASP A 108 -14.11 -3.89 6.33
CA ASP A 108 -15.28 -3.05 6.03
C ASP A 108 -14.92 -1.58 5.84
N SER A 109 -14.00 -1.06 6.66
CA SER A 109 -13.59 0.35 6.55
C SER A 109 -12.81 0.60 5.27
N PHE A 110 -11.94 -0.33 4.83
CA PHE A 110 -11.25 -0.19 3.56
C PHE A 110 -12.24 -0.32 2.40
N TRP A 111 -13.16 -1.28 2.47
CA TRP A 111 -14.20 -1.45 1.48
C TRP A 111 -15.04 -0.19 1.31
N ASP A 112 -15.52 0.41 2.42
CA ASP A 112 -16.27 1.66 2.41
C ASP A 112 -15.44 2.82 1.82
N ILE A 113 -14.16 2.93 2.17
CA ILE A 113 -13.26 3.96 1.63
C ILE A 113 -13.19 3.86 0.10
N ILE A 114 -12.91 2.65 -0.42
CA ILE A 114 -12.83 2.44 -1.87
C ILE A 114 -14.19 2.66 -2.52
N HIS A 115 -15.27 2.17 -1.90
CA HIS A 115 -16.63 2.37 -2.38
C HIS A 115 -16.98 3.86 -2.57
N PHE A 116 -16.71 4.71 -1.58
CA PHE A 116 -17.01 6.14 -1.70
C PHE A 116 -16.10 6.86 -2.70
N VAL A 117 -14.86 6.40 -2.90
CA VAL A 117 -14.01 6.88 -3.99
C VAL A 117 -14.62 6.52 -5.35
N VAL A 118 -15.08 5.28 -5.53
CA VAL A 118 -15.79 4.83 -6.75
C VAL A 118 -17.03 5.69 -7.01
N GLN A 119 -17.88 5.92 -6.00
CA GLN A 119 -19.05 6.79 -6.13
C GLN A 119 -18.66 8.22 -6.53
N GLY A 120 -17.58 8.78 -5.94
CA GLY A 120 -17.07 10.11 -6.28
C GLY A 120 -16.53 10.23 -7.71
N THR A 121 -16.27 9.10 -8.39
CA THR A 121 -15.87 9.05 -9.80
C THR A 121 -17.04 8.78 -10.75
N ASP A 122 -18.29 8.92 -10.30
CA ASP A 122 -19.48 8.53 -11.06
C ASP A 122 -19.46 7.05 -11.49
N GLN A 123 -18.79 6.20 -10.70
CA GLN A 123 -18.57 4.77 -10.97
C GLN A 123 -17.78 4.49 -12.27
N GLN A 124 -16.99 5.45 -12.76
CA GLN A 124 -16.21 5.32 -14.01
C GLN A 124 -14.76 4.90 -13.79
N ILE A 125 -14.33 4.74 -12.54
CA ILE A 125 -12.96 4.31 -12.23
C ILE A 125 -12.77 2.84 -12.61
N GLU A 126 -11.87 2.60 -13.56
CA GLU A 126 -11.52 1.27 -14.06
C GLU A 126 -9.99 1.16 -14.17
N PRO A 127 -9.30 0.88 -13.04
CA PRO A 127 -7.85 0.78 -13.03
C PRO A 127 -7.41 -0.51 -13.73
N ALA A 128 -6.31 -0.42 -14.48
CA ALA A 128 -5.60 -1.63 -14.92
C ALA A 128 -4.85 -2.26 -13.74
N GLU A 129 -4.32 -1.41 -12.87
CA GLU A 129 -3.37 -1.78 -11.82
C GLU A 129 -3.68 -1.02 -10.54
N VAL A 130 -3.63 -1.73 -9.41
CA VAL A 130 -3.67 -1.12 -8.08
C VAL A 130 -2.45 -1.57 -7.29
N VAL A 131 -1.60 -0.62 -6.94
CA VAL A 131 -0.44 -0.82 -6.08
C VAL A 131 -0.81 -0.45 -4.65
N CYS A 132 -0.59 -1.36 -3.71
CA CYS A 132 -0.85 -1.09 -2.30
C CYS A 132 0.12 -1.82 -1.38
N ASP A 133 -0.01 -1.56 -0.08
CA ASP A 133 0.73 -2.27 0.94
C ASP A 133 0.18 -3.68 1.20
N PHE A 134 0.98 -4.53 1.84
CA PHE A 134 0.59 -5.88 2.24
C PHE A 134 -0.31 -5.88 3.46
N GLU A 135 -1.52 -5.37 3.26
CA GLU A 135 -2.62 -5.41 4.21
C GLU A 135 -3.77 -6.21 3.60
N SER A 136 -4.00 -7.44 4.09
CA SER A 136 -5.02 -8.35 3.53
C SER A 136 -6.41 -7.70 3.45
N ALA A 137 -6.76 -6.87 4.43
CA ALA A 137 -8.03 -6.13 4.46
C ALA A 137 -8.15 -5.11 3.31
N LEU A 138 -7.06 -4.41 2.98
CA LEU A 138 -7.00 -3.47 1.86
C LEU A 138 -7.01 -4.21 0.52
N ILE A 139 -6.19 -5.25 0.38
CA ILE A 139 -6.12 -6.07 -0.84
C ILE A 139 -7.51 -6.67 -1.16
N GLN A 140 -8.19 -7.25 -0.18
CA GLN A 140 -9.54 -7.80 -0.37
C GLN A 140 -10.56 -6.73 -0.75
N ALA A 141 -10.50 -5.54 -0.13
CA ALA A 141 -11.37 -4.42 -0.49
C ALA A 141 -11.14 -3.96 -1.93
N VAL A 142 -9.87 -3.87 -2.36
CA VAL A 142 -9.49 -3.52 -3.74
C VAL A 142 -9.97 -4.57 -4.72
N GLN A 143 -9.68 -5.86 -4.48
CA GLN A 143 -10.11 -6.95 -5.36
C GLN A 143 -11.63 -7.06 -5.47
N SER A 144 -12.36 -6.77 -4.39
CA SER A 144 -13.83 -6.76 -4.40
C SER A 144 -14.40 -5.63 -5.26
N GLN A 145 -13.77 -4.45 -5.28
CA GLN A 145 -14.27 -3.27 -6.01
C GLN A 145 -13.74 -3.23 -7.45
N PHE A 146 -12.56 -3.79 -7.69
CA PHE A 146 -11.86 -3.80 -8.97
C PHE A 146 -11.43 -5.23 -9.35
N PRO A 147 -12.38 -6.13 -9.66
CA PRO A 147 -12.08 -7.55 -9.90
C PRO A 147 -11.18 -7.79 -11.13
N ASN A 148 -11.14 -6.84 -12.07
CA ASN A 148 -10.33 -6.92 -13.28
C ASN A 148 -8.94 -6.28 -13.14
N ALA A 149 -8.69 -5.55 -12.04
CA ALA A 149 -7.42 -4.88 -11.84
C ALA A 149 -6.35 -5.85 -11.32
N ILE A 150 -5.12 -5.68 -11.81
CA ILE A 150 -3.96 -6.39 -11.26
C ILE A 150 -3.59 -5.70 -9.94
N VAL A 151 -3.67 -6.43 -8.83
CA VAL A 151 -3.29 -5.92 -7.51
C VAL A 151 -1.86 -6.32 -7.19
N ILE A 152 -1.02 -5.33 -6.87
CA ILE A 152 0.41 -5.53 -6.68
C ILE A 152 0.84 -4.90 -5.37
N GLY A 153 1.49 -5.71 -4.54
CA GLY A 153 2.10 -5.31 -3.30
C GLY A 153 3.38 -4.52 -3.52
N CYS A 154 3.63 -3.56 -2.64
CA CYS A 154 4.83 -2.75 -2.66
C CYS A 154 6.13 -3.57 -2.45
N LEU A 155 7.02 -3.62 -3.45
CA LEU A 155 8.33 -4.28 -3.32
C LEU A 155 9.18 -3.75 -2.14
N PHE A 156 9.11 -2.44 -1.85
CA PHE A 156 9.82 -1.86 -0.71
C PHE A 156 9.30 -2.44 0.62
N HIS A 157 7.98 -2.49 0.80
CA HIS A 157 7.38 -3.08 2.00
C HIS A 157 7.56 -4.60 2.06
N TRP A 158 7.60 -5.29 0.91
CA TRP A 158 7.99 -6.70 0.84
C TRP A 158 9.41 -6.91 1.39
N LYS A 159 10.38 -6.18 0.83
CA LYS A 159 11.80 -6.22 1.26
C LYS A 159 11.94 -5.85 2.74
N GLN A 160 11.19 -4.85 3.20
CA GLN A 160 11.19 -4.43 4.60
C GLN A 160 10.62 -5.53 5.51
N ALA A 161 9.52 -6.17 5.14
CA ALA A 161 8.91 -7.27 5.88
C ALA A 161 9.85 -8.47 5.99
N LEU A 162 10.52 -8.85 4.89
CA LEU A 162 11.54 -9.90 4.91
C LEU A 162 12.70 -9.56 5.83
N ARG A 163 13.23 -8.33 5.75
CA ARG A 163 14.31 -7.87 6.64
C ARG A 163 13.89 -7.90 8.11
N ARG A 164 12.68 -7.44 8.45
CA ARG A 164 12.14 -7.53 9.83
C ARG A 164 12.00 -8.98 10.27
N ALA A 165 11.55 -9.88 9.38
CA ALA A 165 11.45 -11.29 9.69
C ALA A 165 12.81 -11.92 9.98
N MET A 166 13.83 -11.67 9.14
CA MET A 166 15.19 -12.16 9.39
C MET A 166 15.73 -11.70 10.75
N LYS A 167 15.48 -10.44 11.13
CA LYS A 167 15.83 -9.92 12.46
C LYS A 167 15.10 -10.63 13.60
N ARG A 168 13.82 -10.95 13.45
CA ARG A 168 13.05 -11.73 14.46
C ARG A 168 13.62 -13.13 14.67
N PHE A 169 14.12 -13.76 13.62
CA PHE A 169 14.80 -15.06 13.69
C PHE A 169 16.30 -14.94 14.04
N LEU A 170 16.76 -13.74 14.42
CA LEU A 170 18.11 -13.47 14.92
C LEU A 170 19.22 -13.81 13.91
N LEU A 171 18.93 -13.74 12.61
CA LEU A 171 19.96 -13.81 11.56
C LEU A 171 20.94 -12.65 11.71
N SER A 172 22.22 -12.90 11.43
CA SER A 172 23.23 -11.84 11.54
C SER A 172 22.99 -10.73 10.51
N GLU A 173 23.53 -9.53 10.74
CA GLU A 173 23.40 -8.44 9.76
C GLU A 173 24.10 -8.77 8.44
N GLU A 174 25.18 -9.56 8.48
CA GLU A 174 25.91 -10.04 7.31
C GLU A 174 25.08 -11.07 6.50
N GLU A 175 24.46 -12.04 7.17
CA GLU A 175 23.52 -12.98 6.53
C GLU A 175 22.34 -12.22 5.90
N CYS A 176 21.77 -11.25 6.64
CA CYS A 176 20.69 -10.40 6.14
C CYS A 176 21.14 -9.59 4.91
N ALA A 177 22.35 -9.02 4.92
CA ALA A 177 22.87 -8.22 3.83
C ALA A 177 23.04 -9.06 2.55
N ILE A 178 23.52 -10.30 2.69
CA ILE A 178 23.63 -11.25 1.57
C ILE A 178 22.25 -11.53 0.98
N ALA A 179 21.28 -11.93 1.81
CA ALA A 179 19.95 -12.29 1.31
C ALA A 179 19.19 -11.12 0.69
N MET A 180 19.42 -9.90 1.20
CA MET A 180 18.82 -8.67 0.68
C MET A 180 19.56 -8.08 -0.54
N SER A 181 20.71 -8.64 -0.91
CA SER A 181 21.47 -8.18 -2.07
C SER A 181 20.71 -8.46 -3.37
N LYS A 182 20.95 -7.62 -4.38
CA LYS A 182 20.29 -7.73 -5.69
C LYS A 182 20.56 -9.11 -6.30
N GLY A 183 19.49 -9.73 -6.81
CA GLY A 183 19.52 -11.03 -7.46
C GLY A 183 19.44 -12.23 -6.51
N VAL A 184 19.09 -12.02 -5.23
CA VAL A 184 18.92 -13.09 -4.25
C VAL A 184 17.44 -13.22 -3.89
N LEU A 185 16.96 -12.61 -2.80
CA LEU A 185 15.52 -12.69 -2.45
C LEU A 185 14.63 -12.04 -3.51
N ASP A 186 15.06 -10.91 -4.10
CA ASP A 186 14.29 -10.22 -5.14
C ASP A 186 14.28 -10.95 -6.50
N MET A 187 14.96 -12.10 -6.62
CA MET A 187 14.75 -12.99 -7.76
C MET A 187 13.34 -13.61 -7.73
N LEU A 188 12.80 -13.84 -6.54
CA LEU A 188 11.47 -14.43 -6.35
C LEU A 188 10.37 -13.55 -6.94
N THR A 189 10.59 -12.24 -7.06
CA THR A 189 9.59 -11.30 -7.57
C THR A 189 9.57 -11.20 -9.09
N VAL A 190 10.52 -11.83 -9.79
CA VAL A 190 10.67 -11.68 -11.26
C VAL A 190 10.68 -13.02 -12.01
N ILE A 191 10.75 -14.14 -11.30
CA ILE A 191 10.69 -15.46 -11.89
C ILE A 191 9.25 -15.82 -12.24
N ASP A 192 9.04 -16.58 -13.32
CA ASP A 192 7.71 -17.11 -13.66
C ASP A 192 7.02 -17.76 -12.45
N HIS A 193 5.72 -17.53 -12.30
CA HIS A 193 4.94 -17.99 -11.14
C HIS A 193 5.06 -19.50 -10.93
N SER A 194 5.11 -20.29 -12.02
CA SER A 194 5.22 -21.74 -11.94
C SER A 194 6.56 -22.21 -11.37
N LEU A 195 7.59 -21.37 -11.47
CA LEU A 195 8.95 -21.66 -11.03
C LEU A 195 9.26 -21.14 -9.62
N VAL A 196 8.36 -20.40 -8.97
CA VAL A 196 8.63 -19.77 -7.66
C VAL A 196 9.09 -20.78 -6.62
N LYS A 197 8.45 -21.95 -6.49
CA LYS A 197 8.87 -23.00 -5.54
C LYS A 197 10.29 -23.49 -5.80
N ARG A 198 10.66 -23.62 -7.08
CA ARG A 198 12.01 -24.01 -7.49
C ARG A 198 13.01 -22.88 -7.28
N CYS A 199 12.60 -21.63 -7.50
CA CYS A 199 13.40 -20.45 -7.22
C CYS A 199 13.68 -20.30 -5.72
N ILE A 200 12.76 -20.67 -4.82
CA ILE A 200 13.02 -20.68 -3.37
C ILE A 200 14.21 -21.60 -3.05
N LYS A 201 14.23 -22.82 -3.60
CA LYS A 201 15.36 -23.75 -3.42
C LYS A 201 16.67 -23.14 -3.94
N TRP A 202 16.62 -22.52 -5.12
CA TRP A 202 17.78 -21.82 -5.69
C TRP A 202 18.27 -20.68 -4.79
N VAL A 203 17.36 -19.84 -4.28
CA VAL A 203 17.70 -18.70 -3.41
C VAL A 203 18.38 -19.17 -2.12
N LYS A 204 17.90 -20.27 -1.53
CA LYS A 204 18.54 -20.87 -0.34
C LYS A 204 19.98 -21.29 -0.62
N LEU A 205 20.21 -21.99 -1.73
CA LEU A 205 21.56 -22.37 -2.16
C LEU A 205 22.42 -21.15 -2.44
N GLU A 206 21.87 -20.11 -3.07
CA GLU A 206 22.59 -18.88 -3.39
C GLU A 206 23.01 -18.12 -2.12
N ILE A 207 22.16 -18.06 -1.09
CA ILE A 207 22.52 -17.48 0.20
C ILE A 207 23.67 -18.28 0.83
N ARG A 208 23.56 -19.62 0.89
CA ARG A 208 24.63 -20.49 1.43
C ARG A 208 25.96 -20.28 0.70
N ARG A 209 25.93 -20.25 -0.63
CA ARG A 209 27.10 -20.03 -1.49
C ARG A 209 27.77 -18.68 -1.17
N ARG A 210 26.98 -17.59 -1.15
CA ARG A 210 27.51 -16.25 -0.85
C ARG A 210 28.04 -16.13 0.58
N CYS A 211 27.41 -16.80 1.55
CA CYS A 211 27.94 -16.85 2.92
C CYS A 211 29.30 -17.56 2.95
N ALA A 212 29.43 -18.72 2.30
CA ALA A 212 30.70 -19.45 2.23
C ALA A 212 31.82 -18.63 1.57
N GLU A 213 31.53 -17.95 0.45
CA GLU A 213 32.49 -17.08 -0.24
C GLU A 213 32.94 -15.88 0.60
N ALA A 214 32.04 -15.35 1.43
CA ALA A 214 32.33 -14.25 2.34
C ALA A 214 32.91 -14.71 3.70
N GLY A 215 33.09 -16.02 3.93
CA GLY A 215 33.55 -16.57 5.20
C GLY A 215 32.56 -16.39 6.36
N ILE A 216 31.26 -16.23 6.04
CA ILE A 216 30.18 -16.05 7.02
C ILE A 216 29.57 -17.41 7.36
N THR A 217 29.47 -17.72 8.65
CA THR A 217 28.82 -18.94 9.13
C THR A 217 27.32 -18.90 8.87
N TYR A 218 26.82 -19.82 8.04
CA TYR A 218 25.39 -19.96 7.75
C TYR A 218 24.66 -20.68 8.89
N SER A 219 23.55 -20.12 9.38
CA SER A 219 22.75 -20.73 10.45
C SER A 219 21.53 -21.51 9.94
N ASN A 220 21.67 -22.83 9.75
CA ASN A 220 20.58 -23.71 9.30
C ASN A 220 19.29 -23.54 10.13
N VAL A 221 19.39 -23.53 11.45
CA VAL A 221 18.22 -23.43 12.35
C VAL A 221 17.47 -22.10 12.17
N LYS A 222 18.19 -20.96 12.11
CA LYS A 222 17.57 -19.63 11.97
C LYS A 222 16.94 -19.44 10.61
N TRP A 223 17.62 -19.90 9.55
CA TRP A 223 17.10 -19.87 8.20
C TRP A 223 15.85 -20.74 8.04
N ARG A 224 15.81 -21.92 8.66
CA ARG A 224 14.59 -22.75 8.69
C ARG A 224 13.39 -21.99 9.27
N GLY A 225 13.59 -21.27 10.38
CA GLY A 225 12.55 -20.41 10.96
C GLY A 225 12.08 -19.32 10.00
N PHE A 226 13.02 -18.62 9.35
CA PHE A 226 12.71 -17.61 8.34
C PHE A 226 11.93 -18.18 7.14
N TRP A 227 12.32 -19.33 6.61
CA TRP A 227 11.64 -19.96 5.48
C TRP A 227 10.26 -20.50 5.83
N GLY A 228 10.08 -21.01 7.06
CA GLY A 228 8.75 -21.35 7.58
C GLY A 228 7.83 -20.12 7.67
N TYR A 229 8.35 -18.98 8.12
CA TYR A 229 7.64 -17.70 8.03
C TYR A 229 7.35 -17.31 6.58
N PHE A 230 8.33 -17.44 5.68
CA PHE A 230 8.18 -17.06 4.28
C PHE A 230 7.06 -17.85 3.62
N ASN A 231 7.03 -19.17 3.81
CA ASN A 231 5.98 -20.03 3.26
C ASN A 231 4.59 -19.61 3.77
N ARG A 232 4.44 -19.52 5.10
CA ARG A 232 3.14 -19.17 5.71
C ARG A 232 2.59 -17.82 5.27
N ILE A 233 3.45 -16.82 5.09
CA ILE A 233 3.00 -15.47 4.73
C ILE A 233 2.91 -15.28 3.21
N TRP A 234 3.95 -15.63 2.46
CA TRP A 234 4.09 -15.27 1.06
C TRP A 234 3.63 -16.37 0.09
N MET A 235 3.49 -17.61 0.55
CA MET A 235 3.01 -18.73 -0.27
C MET A 235 1.60 -19.18 0.10
N GLU A 236 1.20 -19.04 1.37
CA GLU A 236 -0.12 -19.48 1.86
C GLU A 236 -1.10 -18.31 2.06
N GLN A 237 -0.68 -17.23 2.74
CA GLN A 237 -1.58 -16.11 3.04
C GLN A 237 -1.78 -15.15 1.87
N TYR A 238 -0.72 -14.86 1.11
CA TYR A 238 -0.78 -14.01 -0.09
C TYR A 238 -0.64 -14.83 -1.35
N ASP A 239 -1.46 -14.53 -2.36
CA ASP A 239 -1.26 -15.08 -3.70
C ASP A 239 0.07 -14.57 -4.28
N VAL A 240 0.77 -15.46 -4.98
CA VAL A 240 2.04 -15.16 -5.65
C VAL A 240 1.90 -13.96 -6.59
N SER A 241 0.77 -13.82 -7.28
CA SER A 241 0.51 -12.72 -8.22
C SER A 241 0.50 -11.34 -7.57
N VAL A 242 0.34 -11.27 -6.24
CA VAL A 242 0.33 -10.00 -5.53
C VAL A 242 1.75 -9.48 -5.33
N TRP A 243 2.78 -10.32 -5.25
CA TRP A 243 4.15 -9.88 -4.96
C TRP A 243 5.18 -10.25 -6.03
N ASN A 244 4.79 -11.09 -6.99
CA ASN A 244 5.56 -11.44 -8.17
C ASN A 244 5.06 -10.62 -9.38
N VAL A 245 6.00 -10.04 -10.13
CA VAL A 245 5.75 -9.17 -11.28
C VAL A 245 6.26 -9.75 -12.60
N ALA A 246 6.51 -11.06 -12.64
CA ALA A 246 6.92 -11.74 -13.87
C ALA A 246 5.85 -11.61 -14.96
N GLY A 247 6.29 -11.32 -16.18
CA GLY A 247 5.40 -11.10 -17.33
C GLY A 247 4.65 -9.77 -17.32
N LEU A 248 4.81 -8.93 -16.28
CA LEU A 248 4.25 -7.59 -16.24
C LEU A 248 5.15 -6.58 -16.99
N ASN A 249 4.55 -5.57 -17.61
CA ASN A 249 5.29 -4.58 -18.39
C ASN A 249 6.28 -3.78 -17.52
N ASN A 250 7.44 -3.43 -18.10
CA ASN A 250 8.48 -2.65 -17.41
C ASN A 250 8.00 -1.28 -16.87
N GLU A 251 6.92 -0.72 -17.42
CA GLU A 251 6.32 0.50 -16.89
C GLU A 251 5.75 0.31 -15.48
N LEU A 252 5.08 -0.83 -15.28
CA LEU A 252 4.45 -1.28 -14.04
C LEU A 252 5.51 -1.66 -12.99
N ILE A 253 6.68 -2.11 -13.44
CA ILE A 253 7.84 -2.43 -12.61
C ILE A 253 8.50 -1.19 -11.97
N ALA A 254 8.37 0.00 -12.58
CA ALA A 254 8.82 1.26 -11.97
C ALA A 254 7.88 1.75 -10.85
N HIS A 255 6.73 1.08 -10.65
CA HIS A 255 5.66 1.47 -9.74
C HIS A 255 5.67 0.71 -8.41
N THR A 256 6.85 0.35 -7.89
CA THR A 256 6.99 0.13 -6.44
C THR A 256 6.42 1.35 -5.70
N ASN A 257 5.79 1.20 -4.53
CA ASN A 257 5.07 2.28 -3.80
C ASN A 257 5.94 3.50 -3.38
N ASN A 258 7.18 3.63 -3.88
CA ASN A 258 8.08 4.76 -3.67
C ASN A 258 7.42 6.14 -3.92
N PRO A 259 6.58 6.36 -4.95
CA PRO A 259 5.93 7.65 -5.14
C PRO A 259 4.99 8.03 -3.99
N LEU A 260 4.14 7.10 -3.54
CA LEU A 260 3.18 7.35 -2.49
C LEU A 260 3.85 7.42 -1.11
N GLU A 261 4.86 6.59 -0.87
CA GLU A 261 5.69 6.62 0.34
C GLU A 261 6.51 7.93 0.42
N ARG A 262 7.08 8.38 -0.71
CA ARG A 262 7.69 9.71 -0.82
C ARG A 262 6.68 10.81 -0.51
N PHE A 263 5.47 10.70 -1.06
CA PHE A 263 4.40 11.66 -0.80
C PHE A 263 3.96 11.64 0.66
N ASN A 264 3.87 10.49 1.31
CA ASN A 264 3.57 10.39 2.74
C ASN A 264 4.61 11.12 3.58
N ARG A 265 5.90 10.98 3.26
CA ARG A 265 6.97 11.74 3.92
C ARG A 265 6.83 13.25 3.67
N GLU A 266 6.57 13.65 2.43
CA GLU A 266 6.34 15.06 2.06
C GLU A 266 5.16 15.65 2.83
N LEU A 267 4.01 14.96 2.82
CA LEU A 267 2.81 15.35 3.55
C LEU A 267 3.11 15.46 5.06
N ASN A 268 3.82 14.49 5.64
CA ASN A 268 4.20 14.53 7.05
C ASN A 268 5.13 15.72 7.38
N ASN A 269 5.98 16.15 6.46
CA ASN A 269 6.90 17.29 6.66
C ASN A 269 6.18 18.64 6.68
N HIS A 270 4.96 18.74 6.13
CA HIS A 270 4.14 19.95 6.23
C HIS A 270 3.58 20.18 7.65
N PHE A 271 3.68 19.19 8.55
CA PHE A 271 3.18 19.28 9.92
C PHE A 271 4.34 19.32 10.92
N PRO A 272 4.55 20.45 11.63
CA PRO A 272 5.61 20.55 12.65
C PRO A 272 5.44 19.56 13.80
N LYS A 273 4.19 19.20 14.12
CA LYS A 273 3.84 18.25 15.19
C LYS A 273 2.93 17.16 14.64
N PRO A 274 3.04 15.92 15.16
CA PRO A 274 2.07 14.87 14.88
C PRO A 274 0.66 15.28 15.29
N ARG A 275 -0.34 14.62 14.71
CA ARG A 275 -1.76 14.77 15.09
C ARG A 275 -2.26 16.24 15.03
N PRO A 276 -2.20 16.90 13.86
CA PRO A 276 -2.70 18.26 13.68
C PRO A 276 -4.20 18.37 13.95
N SER A 277 -4.72 19.59 14.03
CA SER A 277 -6.18 19.81 14.00
C SER A 277 -6.75 19.43 12.63
N THR A 278 -8.02 19.05 12.55
CA THR A 278 -8.68 18.75 11.26
C THR A 278 -8.61 19.94 10.31
N ALA A 279 -8.77 21.18 10.81
CA ALA A 279 -8.67 22.37 9.98
C ALA A 279 -7.26 22.56 9.39
N SER A 280 -6.21 22.33 10.20
CA SER A 280 -4.82 22.40 9.72
C SER A 280 -4.53 21.30 8.70
N PHE A 281 -4.98 20.07 8.95
CA PHE A 281 -4.84 18.97 8.01
C PHE A 281 -5.50 19.29 6.66
N VAL A 282 -6.77 19.72 6.68
CA VAL A 282 -7.52 20.07 5.47
C VAL A 282 -6.87 21.24 4.72
N GLY A 283 -6.37 22.25 5.44
CA GLY A 283 -5.63 23.37 4.83
C GLY A 283 -4.42 22.90 4.05
N VAL A 284 -3.60 22.01 4.61
CA VAL A 284 -2.41 21.46 3.95
C VAL A 284 -2.76 20.64 2.70
N ILE A 285 -3.67 19.66 2.82
CA ILE A 285 -4.02 18.82 1.65
C ILE A 285 -4.69 19.63 0.54
N LYS A 286 -5.41 20.70 0.88
CA LYS A 286 -6.02 21.63 -0.08
C LYS A 286 -4.96 22.43 -0.84
N THR A 287 -3.94 22.94 -0.14
CA THR A 287 -2.79 23.62 -0.77
C THR A 287 -2.04 22.68 -1.72
N ILE A 288 -1.67 21.49 -1.24
CA ILE A 288 -0.99 20.47 -2.05
C ILE A 288 -1.81 20.14 -3.31
N SER A 289 -3.12 19.91 -3.16
CA SER A 289 -3.99 19.60 -4.30
C SER A 289 -4.00 20.73 -5.34
N ALA A 290 -4.05 22.00 -4.90
CA ALA A 290 -4.00 23.16 -5.80
C ALA A 290 -2.66 23.25 -6.55
N GLU A 291 -1.53 22.95 -5.89
CA GLU A 291 -0.22 22.89 -6.53
C GLU A 291 -0.16 21.80 -7.60
N TYR A 292 -0.75 20.62 -7.36
CA TYR A 292 -0.86 19.57 -8.38
C TYR A 292 -1.70 19.99 -9.58
N VAL A 293 -2.84 20.67 -9.35
CA VAL A 293 -3.66 21.24 -10.43
C VAL A 293 -2.84 22.19 -11.29
N GLN A 294 -2.09 23.09 -10.65
CA GLN A 294 -1.23 24.03 -11.37
C GLN A 294 -0.14 23.30 -12.18
N ARG A 295 0.55 22.33 -11.57
CA ARG A 295 1.60 21.54 -12.25
C ARG A 295 1.08 20.78 -13.45
N LEU A 296 -0.09 20.15 -13.34
CA LEU A 296 -0.76 19.47 -14.45
C LEU A 296 -1.10 20.43 -15.60
N ALA A 297 -1.40 21.68 -15.28
CA ALA A 297 -1.70 22.71 -16.27
C ALA A 297 -0.43 23.33 -16.90
N ASP A 298 0.68 23.36 -16.17
CA ASP A 298 1.93 23.98 -16.59
C ASP A 298 2.80 23.07 -17.48
N ILE A 299 2.82 21.75 -17.22
CA ILE A 299 3.65 20.79 -17.98
C ILE A 299 3.28 20.76 -19.48
N PRO A 300 2.01 20.56 -19.89
CA PRO A 300 1.65 20.53 -21.30
C PRO A 300 1.89 21.86 -22.03
N ARG A 301 1.94 22.97 -21.28
CA ARG A 301 2.19 24.33 -21.81
C ARG A 301 3.68 24.69 -21.83
N GLY A 302 4.57 23.78 -21.46
CA GLY A 302 6.01 24.02 -21.39
C GLY A 302 6.44 24.98 -20.28
N ARG A 303 5.56 25.31 -19.33
CA ARG A 303 5.86 26.21 -18.20
C ARG A 303 6.54 25.48 -17.04
N ALA A 304 6.40 24.16 -16.98
CA ALA A 304 7.11 23.29 -16.07
C ALA A 304 7.68 22.08 -16.82
N ARG A 305 8.79 21.53 -16.33
CA ARG A 305 9.37 20.31 -16.90
C ARG A 305 8.69 19.07 -16.31
N ARG A 306 8.44 18.08 -17.15
CA ARG A 306 8.09 16.72 -16.71
C ARG A 306 9.21 16.20 -15.80
N PRO A 307 8.90 15.67 -14.59
CA PRO A 307 9.91 15.06 -13.76
C PRO A 307 10.60 13.89 -14.48
N PRO A 308 11.92 13.71 -14.33
CA PRO A 308 12.58 12.53 -14.84
C PRO A 308 11.99 11.29 -14.17
N ARG A 309 11.68 10.27 -14.98
CA ARG A 309 11.18 8.99 -14.46
C ARG A 309 12.35 8.22 -13.86
N GLU A 310 12.31 7.97 -12.56
CA GLU A 310 13.23 7.01 -11.94
C GLU A 310 12.91 5.61 -12.48
N VAL A 311 13.91 4.95 -13.07
CA VAL A 311 13.78 3.57 -13.57
C VAL A 311 14.38 2.65 -12.53
N ILE A 312 13.53 1.93 -11.80
CA ILE A 312 13.98 0.86 -10.90
C ILE A 312 14.37 -0.34 -11.75
N GLN A 313 15.62 -0.76 -11.65
CA GLN A 313 16.11 -1.94 -12.33
C GLN A 313 15.94 -3.18 -11.45
N LEU A 314 14.90 -3.95 -11.72
CA LEU A 314 14.76 -5.30 -11.16
C LEU A 314 15.89 -6.22 -11.61
N PRO A 315 16.19 -7.29 -10.86
CA PRO A 315 17.07 -8.33 -11.36
C PRO A 315 16.49 -8.95 -12.63
N LYS A 316 17.36 -9.37 -13.54
CA LYS A 316 16.96 -10.20 -14.67
C LYS A 316 16.67 -11.60 -14.15
N ALA A 317 15.50 -12.15 -14.50
CA ALA A 317 15.15 -13.52 -14.16
C ALA A 317 16.24 -14.49 -14.64
N ILE A 318 16.64 -15.40 -13.77
CA ILE A 318 17.65 -16.42 -14.05
C ILE A 318 16.99 -17.64 -14.69
N GLU A 319 17.77 -18.37 -15.49
CA GLU A 319 17.43 -19.74 -15.85
C GLU A 319 17.81 -20.65 -14.69
N ILE A 320 16.81 -21.28 -14.09
CA ILE A 320 17.02 -22.14 -12.94
C ILE A 320 17.33 -23.55 -13.45
N PRO A 321 18.40 -24.25 -13.01
CA PRO A 321 18.69 -25.64 -13.40
C PRO A 321 17.57 -26.62 -13.00
N GLU A 322 17.33 -27.68 -13.79
CA GLU A 322 16.30 -28.70 -13.51
C GLU A 322 16.65 -29.58 -12.32
N ASP A 323 17.92 -29.87 -12.18
CA ASP A 323 18.49 -30.68 -11.11
C ASP A 323 19.03 -29.78 -9.98
N ILE A 324 18.14 -29.05 -9.30
CA ILE A 324 18.52 -28.40 -8.05
C ILE A 324 18.57 -29.46 -6.96
N GLY A 325 19.78 -29.67 -6.42
CA GLY A 325 20.04 -30.61 -5.34
C GLY A 325 19.04 -30.48 -4.17
N ASP A 326 18.76 -31.62 -3.55
CA ASP A 326 17.75 -31.74 -2.51
C ASP A 326 18.08 -30.84 -1.29
N ASP A 327 17.09 -30.11 -0.81
CA ASP A 327 17.21 -29.12 0.26
C ASP A 327 16.62 -29.68 1.58
N SER A 328 16.69 -31.01 1.72
CA SER A 328 16.06 -31.80 2.79
C SER A 328 16.50 -31.41 4.21
N GLU A 329 17.56 -30.63 4.37
CA GLU A 329 18.00 -30.10 5.67
C GLU A 329 17.01 -29.09 6.28
N ASP A 330 16.11 -28.52 5.47
CA ASP A 330 15.10 -27.54 5.89
C ASP A 330 13.68 -28.10 6.07
N GLU A 331 13.41 -29.37 5.71
CA GLU A 331 12.04 -29.95 5.72
C GLU A 331 11.63 -30.66 7.02
N ALA A 332 12.55 -30.86 7.98
CA ALA A 332 12.19 -31.43 9.28
C ALA A 332 11.37 -30.40 10.11
N PRO A 333 10.19 -30.77 10.65
CA PRO A 333 9.33 -29.83 11.36
C PRO A 333 10.09 -29.23 12.55
N ALA A 334 10.13 -27.90 12.61
CA ALA A 334 10.57 -27.22 13.81
C ALA A 334 9.64 -27.64 14.95
N ALA A 335 10.21 -28.16 16.04
CA ALA A 335 9.48 -28.36 17.27
C ALA A 335 8.78 -27.04 17.61
N THR A 336 7.46 -27.10 17.73
CA THR A 336 6.62 -25.98 18.10
C THR A 336 6.97 -25.59 19.53
N GLU A 337 7.99 -24.76 19.73
CA GLU A 337 8.06 -23.96 20.94
C GLU A 337 6.94 -22.93 20.84
N GLN A 338 5.78 -23.34 21.36
CA GLN A 338 4.73 -22.42 21.77
C GLN A 338 5.32 -21.48 22.81
N LEU A 339 5.88 -20.35 22.35
CA LEU A 339 5.92 -19.16 23.17
C LEU A 339 4.45 -18.78 23.39
N SER A 340 4.00 -19.00 24.62
CA SER A 340 2.62 -18.87 25.07
C SER A 340 2.01 -17.55 24.64
N ASP A 341 1.05 -17.63 23.73
CA ASP A 341 0.13 -16.54 23.42
C ASP A 341 -0.97 -16.54 24.49
N SER A 342 -0.62 -16.08 25.69
CA SER A 342 -1.57 -15.74 26.73
C SER A 342 -1.50 -14.23 26.98
N SER A 343 -2.24 -13.49 26.17
CA SER A 343 -2.63 -12.11 26.48
C SER A 343 -3.92 -11.77 25.73
N SER A 344 -5.02 -12.35 26.20
CA SER A 344 -6.32 -11.70 26.11
C SER A 344 -6.27 -10.43 26.98
N ASP A 345 -5.68 -9.35 26.48
CA ASP A 345 -6.19 -8.02 26.80
C ASP A 345 -5.74 -6.98 25.77
N ALA A 346 -6.66 -6.04 25.54
CA ALA A 346 -6.48 -4.90 24.67
C ALA A 346 -5.28 -4.05 25.12
N GLY A 347 -4.26 -3.95 24.27
CA GLY A 347 -3.07 -3.20 24.64
C GLY A 347 -2.18 -2.91 23.45
N THR A 348 -2.36 -1.71 22.89
CA THR A 348 -1.39 -1.02 22.04
C THR A 348 0.05 -1.21 22.52
N THR A 349 0.93 -1.71 21.64
CA THR A 349 2.37 -1.43 21.76
C THR A 349 2.89 -0.98 20.40
N GLU A 350 3.20 0.31 20.37
CA GLU A 350 4.04 1.08 19.46
C GLU A 350 4.63 0.32 18.26
N MET A 351 3.88 0.33 17.16
CA MET A 351 4.49 0.49 15.85
C MET A 351 5.05 1.91 15.78
N VAL A 352 6.32 2.07 16.14
CA VAL A 352 7.09 3.23 15.70
C VAL A 352 7.22 3.12 14.19
N LEU A 353 6.54 4.05 13.53
CA LEU A 353 6.49 4.28 12.08
C LEU A 353 7.84 4.77 11.56
#